data_AF-A0A2V6LJG1-F1
#
_entry.id   AF-A0A2V6LJG1-F1
#
_cell.length_a   1.000
_cell.length_b   1.000
_cell.length_c   1.000
_cell.angle_alpha   90.00
_cell.angle_beta   90.00
_cell.angle_gamma   90.00
#
_symmetry.space_group_name_H-M   'P 1'
#
loop_
_entity.id
_entity.type
_entity.pdbx_description
1 polymer ?
#
loop_
_entity_poly.entity_id
_entity_poly.type
_entity_poly.pdbx_seq_one_letter_code
_entity_poly.pdbx_strand_id
1 'polypeptide(L)'
;MNPTASDFIRWCNDNSGFVSIILFVATLVVAWAGGLFKLLRHKPRFVLSLSPGPTFACTYLTGVKFGEYDVTRTFFALYLTISNRGSAAGTIQTAQLGYKWSINRLNWYFLRYVLGWCWLPTMISIMDFHYMLKSGGAKFYPFLMQRSTVLPEQSDLYLPIGKSAHGVIYFEQPDAWGGCQPRVKAGKTLVKMRVTDSFGGTHTGRFWLPVVTLEQARKYNPSIGTTHDEV
;
A
#
# COMPACT_ATOMS: atom_id res chain seq x y z
N MET A 1 57.88 28.57 -21.12
CA MET A 1 58.22 28.86 -19.72
C MET A 1 57.18 28.21 -18.85
N ASN A 2 57.59 27.32 -17.95
CA ASN A 2 56.67 26.70 -17.01
C ASN A 2 56.32 27.75 -15.93
N PRO A 3 55.03 27.96 -15.61
CA PRO A 3 54.65 28.87 -14.56
C PRO A 3 55.33 28.47 -13.25
N THR A 4 55.94 29.43 -12.57
CA THR A 4 56.59 29.19 -11.28
C THR A 4 55.54 29.19 -10.16
N ALA A 5 55.83 28.54 -9.03
CA ALA A 5 54.90 28.51 -7.88
C ALA A 5 54.55 29.93 -7.38
N SER A 6 55.48 30.88 -7.49
CA SER A 6 55.25 32.29 -7.17
C SER A 6 54.24 32.96 -8.09
N ASP A 7 54.24 32.64 -9.38
CA ASP A 7 53.30 33.21 -10.34
C ASP A 7 51.87 32.73 -10.05
N PHE A 8 51.72 31.46 -9.65
CA PHE A 8 50.44 30.88 -9.26
C PHE A 8 49.89 31.51 -7.97
N ILE A 9 50.73 31.69 -6.95
CA ILE A 9 50.32 32.32 -5.68
C ILE A 9 49.86 33.76 -5.91
N ARG A 10 50.61 34.53 -6.70
CA ARG A 10 50.24 35.91 -7.03
C ARG A 10 48.90 35.98 -7.76
N TRP A 11 48.70 35.13 -8.76
CA TRP A 11 47.43 35.04 -9.48
C TRP A 11 46.25 34.68 -8.56
N CYS A 12 46.43 33.74 -7.64
CA CYS A 12 45.39 33.37 -6.67
C CYS A 12 45.03 34.51 -5.72
N ASN A 13 46.01 35.31 -5.28
CA ASN A 13 45.78 36.47 -4.43
C ASN A 13 45.05 37.59 -5.18
N ASP A 14 45.49 37.88 -6.40
CA ASP A 14 44.89 38.91 -7.26
C ASP A 14 43.46 38.55 -7.69
N ASN A 15 43.14 37.25 -7.74
CA ASN A 15 41.82 36.72 -8.11
C ASN A 15 41.12 36.00 -6.94
N SER A 16 41.43 36.39 -5.70
CA SER A 16 40.96 35.71 -4.47
C SER A 16 39.45 35.50 -4.40
N GLY A 17 38.65 36.44 -4.91
CA GLY A 17 37.20 36.30 -5.04
C GLY A 17 36.77 35.17 -5.98
N PHE A 18 37.41 35.04 -7.14
CA PHE A 18 37.13 33.98 -8.11
C PHE A 18 37.57 32.60 -7.60
N VAL A 19 38.74 32.53 -6.98
CA VAL A 19 39.25 31.31 -6.33
C VAL A 19 38.29 30.83 -5.23
N SER A 20 37.74 31.75 -4.44
CA SER A 20 36.77 31.42 -3.39
C SER A 20 35.48 30.80 -3.95
N ILE A 21 34.97 31.31 -5.07
CA ILE A 21 33.79 30.74 -5.76
C ILE A 21 34.10 29.33 -6.27
N ILE A 22 35.26 29.12 -6.90
CA ILE A 22 35.68 27.80 -7.38
C ILE A 22 35.76 26.81 -6.21
N LEU A 23 36.37 27.20 -5.10
CA LEU A 23 36.48 26.37 -3.91
C LEU A 23 35.10 26.05 -3.31
N PHE A 24 34.18 27.01 -3.27
CA PHE A 24 32.82 26.79 -2.80
C PHE A 24 32.06 25.79 -3.70
N VAL A 25 32.15 25.94 -5.02
CA VAL A 25 31.51 25.00 -5.95
C VAL A 25 32.15 23.62 -5.87
N ALA A 26 33.48 23.54 -5.80
CA ALA A 26 34.20 22.27 -5.67
C ALA A 26 33.82 21.55 -4.37
N THR A 27 33.72 22.26 -3.24
CA THR A 27 33.28 21.69 -1.96
C THR A 27 31.83 21.23 -2.00
N LEU A 28 30.91 21.95 -2.65
CA LEU A 28 29.54 21.48 -2.88
C LEU A 28 29.50 20.19 -3.70
N VAL A 29 30.32 20.09 -4.75
CA VAL A 29 30.41 18.88 -5.58
C VAL A 29 30.98 17.71 -4.78
N VAL A 30 32.03 17.92 -3.99
CA VAL A 30 32.59 16.89 -3.10
C VAL A 30 31.57 16.44 -2.06
N ALA A 31 30.84 17.38 -1.43
CA ALA A 31 29.77 17.06 -0.48
C ALA A 31 28.64 16.25 -1.15
N TRP A 32 28.29 16.59 -2.40
CA TRP A 32 27.29 15.87 -3.17
C TRP A 32 27.73 14.47 -3.58
N ALA A 33 28.94 14.34 -4.14
CA ALA A 33 29.53 13.06 -4.54
C ALA A 33 29.80 12.15 -3.32
N GLY A 34 30.21 12.73 -2.19
CA GLY A 34 30.40 12.05 -0.92
C GLY A 34 29.10 11.62 -0.22
N GLY A 35 27.93 11.97 -0.78
CA GLY A 35 26.65 11.50 -0.28
C GLY A 35 26.09 12.25 0.93
N LEU A 36 26.62 13.44 1.27
CA LEU A 36 26.12 14.26 2.39
C LEU A 36 24.62 14.56 2.24
N PHE A 37 24.17 14.94 1.05
CA PHE A 37 22.75 15.19 0.77
C PHE A 37 21.89 13.93 0.80
N LYS A 38 22.47 12.74 0.61
CA LYS A 38 21.75 11.47 0.74
C LYS A 38 21.54 11.12 2.21
N LEU A 39 22.52 11.45 3.06
CA LEU A 39 22.43 11.27 4.52
C LEU A 39 21.37 12.19 5.14
N LEU A 40 21.27 13.43 4.64
CA LEU A 40 20.25 14.41 5.07
C LEU A 40 18.83 14.04 4.62
N ARG A 41 18.67 13.22 3.58
CA ARG A 41 17.36 12.77 3.08
C ARG A 41 16.89 11.55 3.85
N HIS A 42 16.44 11.77 5.08
CA HIS A 42 15.70 10.76 5.83
C HIS A 42 14.34 10.52 5.18
N LYS A 43 14.00 9.27 4.89
CA LYS A 43 12.70 8.89 4.32
C LYS A 43 12.14 7.66 5.03
N PRO A 44 10.83 7.64 5.34
CA PRO A 44 10.20 6.41 5.77
C PRO A 44 10.26 5.36 4.65
N ARG A 45 10.29 4.09 5.04
CA ARG A 45 10.24 2.97 4.11
C ARG A 45 9.36 1.89 4.71
N PHE A 46 8.10 1.84 4.28
CA PHE A 46 7.15 0.87 4.77
C PHE A 46 7.29 -0.45 4.02
N VAL A 47 7.47 -1.53 4.77
CA VAL A 47 7.51 -2.89 4.26
C VAL A 47 6.22 -3.59 4.69
N LEU A 48 5.51 -4.15 3.71
CA LEU A 48 4.22 -4.78 3.90
C LEU A 48 4.40 -6.30 3.92
N SER A 49 3.75 -6.97 4.86
CA SER A 49 3.68 -8.44 4.92
C SER A 49 2.29 -8.90 5.34
N LEU A 50 1.86 -10.06 4.83
CA LEU A 50 0.61 -10.68 5.28
C LEU A 50 0.79 -11.31 6.67
N SER A 51 -0.21 -11.15 7.51
CA SER A 51 -0.33 -11.80 8.81
C SER A 51 -1.34 -12.96 8.74
N PRO A 52 -1.17 -14.03 9.55
CA PRO A 52 -2.16 -15.10 9.64
C PRO A 52 -3.49 -14.58 10.20
N GLY A 53 -4.58 -14.75 9.45
CA GLY A 53 -5.89 -14.24 9.84
C GLY A 53 -6.82 -14.01 8.64
N PRO A 54 -7.75 -13.04 8.71
CA PRO A 54 -8.72 -12.75 7.65
C PRO A 54 -8.03 -12.11 6.44
N THR A 55 -7.43 -12.95 5.61
CA THR A 55 -6.70 -12.57 4.40
C THR A 55 -7.25 -13.37 3.21
N PHE A 56 -8.19 -12.78 2.48
CA PHE A 56 -8.90 -13.44 1.39
C PHE A 56 -9.50 -12.44 0.39
N ALA A 57 -9.83 -12.95 -0.79
CA ALA A 57 -10.71 -12.30 -1.74
C ALA A 57 -12.00 -13.12 -1.86
N CYS A 58 -13.12 -12.49 -2.11
CA CYS A 58 -14.34 -13.21 -2.43
C CYS A 58 -15.22 -12.37 -3.35
N THR A 59 -15.77 -13.07 -4.34
CA THR A 59 -16.69 -12.53 -5.33
C THR A 59 -17.96 -13.34 -5.22
N TYR A 60 -19.10 -12.67 -5.11
CA TYR A 60 -20.40 -13.30 -5.07
C TYR A 60 -21.36 -12.63 -6.06
N LEU A 61 -22.38 -13.38 -6.45
CA LEU A 61 -23.45 -12.91 -7.32
C LEU A 61 -24.47 -12.17 -6.47
N THR A 62 -24.87 -10.97 -6.90
CA THR A 62 -25.89 -10.19 -6.17
C THR A 62 -27.32 -10.65 -6.48
N GLY A 63 -27.50 -11.45 -7.54
CA GLY A 63 -28.81 -11.86 -8.05
C GLY A 63 -29.45 -10.85 -9.00
N VAL A 64 -28.86 -9.67 -9.16
CA VAL A 64 -29.27 -8.65 -10.14
C VAL A 64 -28.59 -8.93 -11.49
N LYS A 65 -29.25 -8.54 -12.59
CA LYS A 65 -28.68 -8.58 -13.94
C LYS A 65 -28.47 -7.18 -14.50
N PHE A 66 -27.37 -7.00 -15.21
CA PHE A 66 -27.12 -5.82 -16.04
C PHE A 66 -27.10 -6.25 -17.51
N GLY A 67 -28.23 -6.05 -18.19
CA GLY A 67 -28.49 -6.68 -19.48
C GLY A 67 -28.51 -8.20 -19.35
N GLU A 68 -27.63 -8.89 -20.06
CA GLU A 68 -27.51 -10.35 -20.02
C GLU A 68 -26.49 -10.86 -18.98
N TYR A 69 -25.74 -9.96 -18.35
CA TYR A 69 -24.66 -10.34 -17.44
C TYR A 69 -25.12 -10.33 -15.99
N ASP A 70 -24.70 -11.36 -15.25
CA ASP A 70 -24.88 -11.38 -13.81
C ASP A 70 -24.02 -10.30 -13.15
N VAL A 71 -24.63 -9.57 -12.22
CA VAL A 71 -23.93 -8.60 -11.39
C VAL A 71 -23.24 -9.33 -10.24
N THR A 72 -21.99 -8.97 -10.04
CA THR A 72 -21.09 -9.49 -9.02
C THR A 72 -20.61 -8.35 -8.15
N ARG A 73 -20.36 -8.67 -6.89
CA ARG A 73 -19.66 -7.78 -5.96
C ARG A 73 -18.45 -8.52 -5.41
N THR A 74 -17.33 -7.82 -5.34
CA THR A 74 -16.06 -8.38 -4.89
C THR A 74 -15.56 -7.61 -3.69
N PHE A 75 -15.15 -8.33 -2.66
CA PHE A 75 -14.51 -7.76 -1.49
C PHE A 75 -13.19 -8.45 -1.18
N PHE A 76 -12.33 -7.71 -0.50
CA PHE A 76 -11.02 -8.16 -0.07
C PHE A 76 -10.80 -7.77 1.37
N ALA A 77 -10.34 -8.73 2.16
CA ALA A 77 -9.81 -8.50 3.49
C ALA A 77 -8.34 -8.89 3.49
N LEU A 78 -7.48 -8.02 4.02
CA LEU A 78 -6.07 -8.33 4.21
C LEU A 78 -5.69 -8.01 5.64
N TYR A 79 -5.28 -9.03 6.39
CA TYR A 79 -4.62 -8.80 7.67
C TYR A 79 -3.14 -8.52 7.41
N LEU A 80 -2.75 -7.25 7.55
CA LEU A 80 -1.44 -6.76 7.15
C LEU A 80 -0.62 -6.36 8.37
N THR A 81 0.69 -6.60 8.28
CA THR A 81 1.70 -5.93 9.09
C THR A 81 2.45 -4.94 8.21
N ILE A 82 2.55 -3.69 8.66
CA ILE A 82 3.31 -2.63 8.01
C ILE A 82 4.44 -2.23 8.97
N SER A 83 5.69 -2.47 8.58
CA SER A 83 6.87 -2.13 9.37
C SER A 83 7.64 -0.98 8.73
N ASN A 84 8.06 0.00 9.53
CA ASN A 84 8.95 1.05 9.04
C ASN A 84 10.42 0.60 9.14
N ARG A 85 11.03 0.31 7.99
CA ARG A 85 12.46 0.00 7.84
C ARG A 85 13.23 1.15 7.20
N GLY A 86 12.66 2.36 7.22
CA GLY A 86 13.27 3.57 6.69
C GLY A 86 14.23 4.20 7.68
N SER A 87 14.71 5.40 7.32
CA SER A 87 15.57 6.23 8.15
C SER A 87 14.85 7.43 8.77
N ALA A 88 13.53 7.54 8.58
CA ALA A 88 12.65 8.51 9.23
C ALA A 88 11.36 7.81 9.68
N ALA A 89 10.73 8.35 10.71
CA ALA A 89 9.35 8.03 11.07
C ALA A 89 8.39 8.52 9.97
N GLY A 90 7.19 7.96 9.91
CA GLY A 90 6.15 8.43 9.02
C GLY A 90 4.79 7.91 9.43
N THR A 91 3.73 8.59 8.99
CA THR A 91 2.35 8.17 9.25
C THR A 91 1.80 7.50 8.01
N ILE A 92 1.08 6.40 8.19
CA ILE A 92 0.28 5.78 7.15
C ILE A 92 -0.96 6.66 6.88
N GLN A 93 -1.10 7.21 5.67
CA GLN A 93 -2.24 8.08 5.32
C GLN A 93 -3.36 7.34 4.61
N THR A 94 -3.02 6.60 3.55
CA THR A 94 -4.02 5.93 2.70
C THR A 94 -3.54 4.55 2.30
N ALA A 95 -4.47 3.60 2.17
CA ALA A 95 -4.22 2.32 1.54
C ALA A 95 -5.11 2.15 0.31
N GLN A 96 -4.57 1.46 -0.70
CA GLN A 96 -5.30 1.09 -1.90
C GLN A 96 -4.95 -0.35 -2.29
N LEU A 97 -5.94 -1.07 -2.79
CA LEU A 97 -5.78 -2.42 -3.30
C LEU A 97 -5.88 -2.42 -4.82
N GLY A 98 -4.79 -2.76 -5.48
CA GLY A 98 -4.78 -3.07 -6.90
C GLY A 98 -5.11 -4.55 -7.14
N TYR A 99 -6.03 -4.87 -8.04
CA TYR A 99 -6.22 -6.23 -8.55
C TYR A 99 -6.35 -6.23 -10.08
N LYS A 100 -6.27 -7.42 -10.69
CA LYS A 100 -6.38 -7.60 -12.14
C LYS A 100 -7.74 -8.14 -12.52
N TRP A 101 -8.33 -7.60 -13.57
CA TRP A 101 -9.61 -8.07 -14.10
C TRP A 101 -9.45 -9.38 -14.88
N SER A 102 -10.52 -10.17 -14.92
CA SER A 102 -10.62 -11.42 -15.68
C SER A 102 -11.20 -11.19 -17.08
N ILE A 103 -10.69 -10.19 -17.80
CA ILE A 103 -11.09 -9.91 -19.19
C ILE A 103 -10.22 -10.74 -20.15
N ASN A 104 -10.88 -11.43 -21.08
CA ASN A 104 -10.21 -12.26 -22.11
C ASN A 104 -10.07 -11.57 -23.47
N ARG A 105 -10.72 -10.42 -23.71
CA ARG A 105 -10.71 -9.73 -25.01
C ARG A 105 -9.68 -8.61 -25.05
N LEU A 106 -8.89 -8.54 -26.13
CA LEU A 106 -7.93 -7.45 -26.42
C LEU A 106 -8.66 -6.13 -26.76
N ASN A 107 -9.25 -5.48 -25.75
CA ASN A 107 -9.80 -4.14 -25.85
C ASN A 107 -8.99 -3.15 -24.96
N TRP A 108 -9.34 -1.86 -24.97
CA TRP A 108 -8.66 -0.87 -24.12
C TRP A 108 -8.73 -1.22 -22.62
N TYR A 109 -9.84 -1.83 -22.18
CA TYR A 109 -9.98 -2.31 -20.80
C TYR A 109 -9.00 -3.44 -20.46
N PHE A 110 -8.63 -4.29 -21.44
CA PHE A 110 -7.58 -5.29 -21.25
C PHE A 110 -6.21 -4.65 -21.02
N LEU A 111 -5.84 -3.65 -21.83
CA LEU A 111 -4.58 -2.93 -21.60
C LEU A 111 -4.58 -2.25 -20.21
N ARG A 112 -5.68 -1.59 -19.86
CA ARG A 112 -5.79 -0.82 -18.60
C ARG A 112 -5.87 -1.69 -17.34
N TYR A 113 -6.60 -2.81 -17.37
CA TYR A 113 -6.96 -3.57 -16.16
C TYR A 113 -6.45 -5.01 -16.11
N VAL A 114 -5.97 -5.55 -17.23
CA VAL A 114 -5.27 -6.86 -17.26
C VAL A 114 -3.76 -6.66 -17.22
N LEU A 115 -3.22 -5.71 -18.00
CA LEU A 115 -1.81 -5.31 -17.87
C LEU A 115 -1.59 -4.36 -16.68
N GLY A 116 -2.45 -3.34 -16.56
CA GLY A 116 -2.50 -2.46 -15.39
C GLY A 116 -3.21 -3.05 -14.18
N TRP A 117 -3.63 -2.18 -13.25
CA TRP A 117 -4.28 -2.54 -11.99
C TRP A 117 -5.58 -1.75 -11.84
N CYS A 118 -6.66 -2.43 -11.45
CA CYS A 118 -7.86 -1.78 -10.94
C CYS A 118 -7.64 -1.47 -9.46
N TRP A 119 -7.65 -0.19 -9.09
CA TRP A 119 -7.37 0.27 -7.73
C TRP A 119 -8.66 0.51 -6.97
N LEU A 120 -8.82 -0.14 -5.82
CA LEU A 120 -9.90 0.08 -4.88
C LEU A 120 -9.39 0.93 -3.70
N PRO A 121 -10.12 1.98 -3.29
CA PRO A 121 -9.90 2.64 -2.02
C PRO A 121 -10.35 1.73 -0.87
N THR A 122 -9.86 2.00 0.34
CA THR A 122 -10.37 1.36 1.56
C THR A 122 -11.87 1.63 1.73
N MET A 123 -12.61 0.63 2.17
CA MET A 123 -14.03 0.74 2.52
C MET A 123 -14.21 0.58 4.04
N ILE A 124 -15.22 1.24 4.60
CA ILE A 124 -15.59 1.07 6.01
C ILE A 124 -16.29 -0.28 6.15
N SER A 125 -15.83 -1.12 7.08
CA SER A 125 -16.51 -2.36 7.44
C SER A 125 -17.54 -2.09 8.53
N ILE A 126 -18.78 -2.58 8.38
CA ILE A 126 -19.85 -2.37 9.38
C ILE A 126 -19.51 -3.07 10.71
N MET A 127 -19.05 -4.32 10.63
CA MET A 127 -18.69 -5.12 11.81
C MET A 127 -17.19 -5.39 11.90
N ASP A 128 -16.71 -5.67 13.11
CA ASP A 128 -15.35 -6.14 13.35
C ASP A 128 -15.10 -7.55 12.79
N PHE A 129 -13.89 -7.75 12.29
CA PHE A 129 -13.42 -9.07 11.91
C PHE A 129 -13.13 -9.89 13.16
N HIS A 130 -13.70 -11.09 13.23
CA HIS A 130 -13.50 -12.01 14.33
C HIS A 130 -13.44 -13.46 13.86
N TYR A 131 -13.14 -14.38 14.75
CA TYR A 131 -13.23 -15.81 14.47
C TYR A 131 -13.72 -16.53 15.70
N MET A 132 -14.76 -17.35 15.53
CA MET A 132 -15.31 -18.17 16.61
C MET A 132 -14.41 -19.37 16.85
N LEU A 133 -13.83 -19.42 18.05
CA LEU A 133 -13.05 -20.56 18.53
C LEU A 133 -13.99 -21.73 18.82
N LYS A 134 -13.50 -22.95 18.60
CA LYS A 134 -14.25 -24.18 18.92
C LYS A 134 -14.64 -24.26 20.41
N SER A 135 -13.89 -23.58 21.28
CA SER A 135 -14.14 -23.50 22.72
C SER A 135 -15.23 -22.50 23.13
N GLY A 136 -15.85 -21.78 22.18
CA GLY A 136 -16.96 -20.84 22.43
C GLY A 136 -16.56 -19.37 22.57
N GLY A 137 -15.26 -19.04 22.56
CA GLY A 137 -14.77 -17.66 22.58
C GLY A 137 -14.65 -17.03 21.18
N ALA A 138 -14.68 -15.70 21.09
CA ALA A 138 -14.43 -14.96 19.85
C ALA A 138 -13.04 -14.32 19.88
N LYS A 139 -12.24 -14.54 18.84
CA LYS A 139 -10.98 -13.82 18.61
C LYS A 139 -11.21 -12.66 17.65
N PHE A 140 -11.06 -11.43 18.11
CA PHE A 140 -11.16 -10.24 17.28
C PHE A 140 -9.83 -9.88 16.62
N TYR A 141 -9.89 -9.37 15.39
CA TYR A 141 -8.76 -8.86 14.64
C TYR A 141 -8.89 -7.35 14.52
N PRO A 142 -7.90 -6.56 15.00
CA PRO A 142 -8.01 -5.11 14.98
C PRO A 142 -8.01 -4.59 13.54
N PHE A 143 -8.73 -3.51 13.30
CA PHE A 143 -8.62 -2.75 12.05
C PHE A 143 -7.34 -1.92 12.04
N LEU A 144 -6.76 -1.75 10.85
CA LEU A 144 -5.58 -0.90 10.70
C LEU A 144 -5.95 0.59 10.61
N MET A 145 -6.90 0.93 9.72
CA MET A 145 -7.23 2.33 9.39
C MET A 145 -8.59 2.79 9.93
N GLN A 146 -9.39 1.86 10.43
CA GLN A 146 -10.71 2.12 11.00
C GLN A 146 -10.66 1.87 12.51
N ARG A 147 -11.53 2.53 13.27
CA ARG A 147 -11.74 2.23 14.68
C ARG A 147 -12.62 0.98 14.83
N SER A 148 -12.21 0.06 15.68
CA SER A 148 -13.01 -1.10 16.06
C SER A 148 -14.22 -0.69 16.91
N THR A 149 -15.35 -1.39 16.77
CA THR A 149 -16.52 -1.17 17.63
C THR A 149 -16.42 -1.95 18.94
N VAL A 150 -15.69 -3.06 18.93
CA VAL A 150 -15.49 -3.94 20.09
C VAL A 150 -14.17 -3.68 20.81
N LEU A 151 -13.07 -3.44 20.07
CA LEU A 151 -11.76 -3.24 20.68
C LEU A 151 -11.55 -1.78 21.09
N PRO A 152 -11.10 -1.51 22.33
CA PRO A 152 -10.89 -0.14 22.80
C PRO A 152 -9.67 0.52 22.17
N GLU A 153 -8.67 -0.28 21.75
CA GLU A 153 -7.43 0.21 21.17
C GLU A 153 -7.57 0.45 19.67
N GLN A 154 -7.09 1.62 19.21
CA GLN A 154 -6.94 1.94 17.80
C GLN A 154 -5.49 1.72 17.38
N SER A 155 -5.30 1.16 16.19
CA SER A 155 -3.97 1.02 15.60
C SER A 155 -3.30 2.38 15.42
N ASP A 156 -2.11 2.55 15.97
CA ASP A 156 -1.29 3.75 15.73
C ASP A 156 -0.75 3.73 14.29
N LEU A 157 -1.21 4.68 13.49
CA LEU A 157 -0.77 4.84 12.11
C LEU A 157 0.57 5.56 12.01
N TYR A 158 1.04 6.20 13.09
CA TYR A 158 2.39 6.75 13.17
C TYR A 158 3.39 5.63 13.44
N LEU A 159 4.35 5.48 12.53
CA LEU A 159 5.35 4.43 12.58
C LEU A 159 6.75 5.02 12.80
N PRO A 160 7.25 5.02 14.04
CA PRO A 160 8.67 5.23 14.31
C PRO A 160 9.54 4.21 13.60
N ILE A 161 10.83 4.53 13.44
CA ILE A 161 11.81 3.63 12.83
C ILE A 161 11.85 2.31 13.64
N GLY A 162 11.76 1.18 12.94
CA GLY A 162 11.78 -0.15 13.54
C GLY A 162 10.45 -0.59 14.16
N LYS A 163 9.42 0.26 14.20
CA LYS A 163 8.08 -0.11 14.68
C LYS A 163 7.21 -0.64 13.55
N SER A 164 6.13 -1.31 13.95
CA SER A 164 5.16 -1.90 13.05
C SER A 164 3.73 -1.72 13.57
N ALA A 165 2.81 -1.47 12.64
CA ALA A 165 1.37 -1.53 12.88
C ALA A 165 0.82 -2.79 12.20
N HIS A 166 -0.22 -3.36 12.78
CA HIS A 166 -0.89 -4.52 12.21
C HIS A 166 -2.40 -4.36 12.33
N GLY A 167 -3.12 -4.84 11.32
CA GLY A 167 -4.56 -4.70 11.31
C GLY A 167 -5.18 -5.16 10.00
N VAL A 168 -6.48 -5.43 10.04
CA VAL A 168 -7.27 -5.76 8.86
C VAL A 168 -7.55 -4.48 8.10
N ILE A 169 -7.38 -4.56 6.78
CA ILE A 169 -7.88 -3.54 5.85
C ILE A 169 -8.93 -4.19 4.97
N TYR A 170 -10.09 -3.55 4.90
CA TYR A 170 -11.23 -3.98 4.11
C TYR A 170 -11.36 -3.13 2.84
N PHE A 171 -11.65 -3.79 1.72
CA PHE A 171 -11.88 -3.19 0.42
C PHE A 171 -13.10 -3.83 -0.22
N GLU A 172 -13.92 -3.00 -0.86
CA GLU A 172 -15.11 -3.45 -1.58
C GLU A 172 -15.15 -2.79 -2.95
N GLN A 173 -15.45 -3.58 -3.97
CA GLN A 173 -15.72 -3.11 -5.31
C GLN A 173 -17.19 -2.75 -5.41
N PRO A 174 -17.56 -1.64 -6.07
CA PRO A 174 -18.92 -1.40 -6.51
C PRO A 174 -19.46 -2.54 -7.38
N ASP A 175 -20.78 -2.59 -7.56
CA ASP A 175 -21.42 -3.57 -8.44
C ASP A 175 -20.76 -3.60 -9.82
N ALA A 176 -20.40 -4.80 -10.25
CA ALA A 176 -19.63 -5.03 -11.45
C ALA A 176 -20.15 -6.26 -12.20
N TRP A 177 -20.06 -6.26 -13.52
CA TRP A 177 -20.60 -7.32 -14.36
C TRP A 177 -19.55 -7.84 -15.35
N GLY A 178 -19.79 -9.04 -15.87
CA GLY A 178 -18.93 -9.67 -16.86
C GLY A 178 -17.51 -9.96 -16.36
N GLY A 179 -16.48 -9.47 -17.07
CA GLY A 179 -15.07 -9.76 -16.79
C GLY A 179 -14.42 -8.89 -15.70
N CYS A 180 -15.18 -7.99 -15.07
CA CYS A 180 -14.70 -7.00 -14.10
C CYS A 180 -14.36 -7.57 -12.71
N GLN A 181 -14.44 -8.89 -12.55
CA GLN A 181 -14.06 -9.63 -11.36
C GLN A 181 -12.54 -9.96 -11.33
N PRO A 182 -11.98 -10.32 -10.17
CA PRO A 182 -10.56 -10.65 -10.05
C PRO A 182 -10.16 -11.87 -10.88
N ARG A 183 -8.99 -11.78 -11.51
CA ARG A 183 -8.42 -12.92 -12.23
C ARG A 183 -7.92 -13.98 -11.25
N VAL A 184 -8.58 -15.13 -11.26
CA VAL A 184 -8.22 -16.28 -10.41
C VAL A 184 -7.26 -17.22 -11.13
N LYS A 185 -6.22 -17.66 -10.41
CA LYS A 185 -5.29 -18.72 -10.83
C LYS A 185 -5.07 -19.68 -9.66
N ALA A 186 -5.34 -20.96 -9.86
CA ALA A 186 -5.21 -22.00 -8.83
C ALA A 186 -5.89 -21.63 -7.49
N GLY A 187 -7.14 -21.14 -7.56
CA GLY A 187 -7.92 -20.74 -6.38
C GLY A 187 -7.40 -19.48 -5.66
N LYS A 188 -6.46 -18.74 -6.25
CA LYS A 188 -5.89 -17.52 -5.69
C LYS A 188 -5.97 -16.35 -6.66
N THR A 189 -6.00 -15.13 -6.14
CA THR A 189 -5.91 -13.90 -6.93
C THR A 189 -4.69 -13.08 -6.53
N LEU A 190 -4.03 -12.46 -7.51
CA LEU A 190 -2.89 -11.59 -7.27
C LEU A 190 -3.38 -10.17 -7.01
N VAL A 191 -2.99 -9.63 -5.87
CA VAL A 191 -3.26 -8.24 -5.50
C VAL A 191 -1.97 -7.47 -5.28
N LYS A 192 -2.04 -6.15 -5.44
CA LYS A 192 -0.98 -5.20 -5.16
C LYS A 192 -1.50 -4.20 -4.12
N MET A 193 -1.01 -4.32 -2.89
CA MET A 193 -1.23 -3.30 -1.87
C MET A 193 -0.35 -2.10 -2.13
N ARG A 194 -0.95 -0.92 -2.01
CA ARG A 194 -0.26 0.37 -2.02
C ARG A 194 -0.61 1.10 -0.73
N VAL A 195 0.41 1.63 -0.06
CA VAL A 195 0.27 2.48 1.12
C VAL A 195 1.03 3.77 0.86
N THR A 196 0.39 4.90 1.14
CA THR A 196 0.99 6.23 1.00
C THR A 196 1.34 6.77 2.38
N ASP A 197 2.56 7.27 2.54
CA ASP A 197 3.02 7.89 3.78
C ASP A 197 2.68 9.39 3.84
N SER A 198 2.87 9.99 5.02
CA SER A 198 2.63 11.42 5.30
C SER A 198 3.43 12.40 4.44
N PHE A 199 4.49 11.95 3.77
CA PHE A 199 5.33 12.75 2.89
C PHE A 199 5.00 12.51 1.40
N GLY A 200 3.90 11.79 1.11
CA GLY A 200 3.48 11.41 -0.25
C GLY A 200 4.28 10.25 -0.85
N GLY A 201 5.17 9.61 -0.07
CA GLY A 201 5.92 8.44 -0.50
C GLY A 201 5.00 7.23 -0.65
N THR A 202 5.20 6.47 -1.74
CA THR A 202 4.37 5.30 -2.05
C THR A 202 5.14 4.00 -1.80
N HIS A 203 4.57 3.12 -0.99
CA HIS A 203 5.11 1.81 -0.63
C HIS A 203 4.18 0.71 -1.13
N THR A 204 4.70 -0.35 -1.75
CA THR A 204 3.86 -1.39 -2.35
C THR A 204 4.31 -2.79 -2.01
N GLY A 205 3.35 -3.69 -1.80
CA GLY A 205 3.54 -5.13 -1.65
C GLY A 205 2.63 -5.89 -2.61
N ARG A 206 3.07 -7.07 -3.09
CA ARG A 206 2.25 -7.95 -3.95
C ARG A 206 1.99 -9.25 -3.23
N PHE A 207 0.73 -9.71 -3.25
CA PHE A 207 0.29 -10.84 -2.46
C PHE A 207 -0.68 -11.73 -3.25
N TRP A 208 -0.59 -13.03 -3.01
CA TRP A 208 -1.57 -13.99 -3.52
C TRP A 208 -2.59 -14.28 -2.42
N LEU A 209 -3.84 -13.88 -2.66
CA LEU A 209 -4.93 -14.11 -1.71
C LEU A 209 -5.73 -15.35 -2.12
N PRO A 210 -6.12 -16.22 -1.17
CA PRO A 210 -7.09 -17.27 -1.45
C PRO A 210 -8.43 -16.64 -1.83
N VAL A 211 -9.07 -17.22 -2.84
CA VAL A 211 -10.45 -16.88 -3.21
C VAL A 211 -11.38 -17.81 -2.43
N VAL A 212 -12.24 -17.24 -1.59
CA VAL A 212 -13.13 -17.98 -0.69
C VAL A 212 -14.58 -17.78 -1.06
N THR A 213 -15.47 -18.66 -0.60
CA THR A 213 -16.91 -18.47 -0.76
C THR A 213 -17.44 -17.40 0.20
N LEU A 214 -18.62 -16.84 -0.09
CA LEU A 214 -19.27 -15.86 0.78
C LEU A 214 -19.48 -16.42 2.20
N GLU A 215 -19.89 -17.68 2.31
CA GLU A 215 -20.05 -18.39 3.59
C GLU A 215 -18.73 -18.45 4.38
N GLN A 216 -17.62 -18.76 3.71
CA GLN A 216 -16.29 -18.80 4.33
C GLN A 216 -15.84 -17.41 4.78
N ALA A 217 -16.09 -16.38 3.96
CA ALA A 217 -15.79 -14.99 4.31
C ALA A 217 -16.61 -14.54 5.53
N ARG A 218 -17.91 -14.88 5.57
CA ARG A 218 -18.82 -14.53 6.67
C ARG A 218 -18.48 -15.19 8.00
N LYS A 219 -17.67 -16.27 8.00
CA LYS A 219 -17.08 -16.80 9.25
C LYS A 219 -16.16 -15.79 9.95
N TYR A 220 -15.57 -14.87 9.18
CA TYR A 220 -14.72 -13.82 9.73
C TYR A 220 -15.46 -12.52 9.99
N ASN A 221 -16.44 -12.19 9.15
CA ASN A 221 -17.25 -10.99 9.33
C ASN A 221 -18.66 -11.22 8.73
N PRO A 222 -19.70 -11.37 9.57
CA PRO A 222 -21.06 -11.65 9.11
C PRO A 222 -21.68 -10.57 8.21
N SER A 223 -21.26 -9.30 8.36
CA SER A 223 -21.74 -8.16 7.56
C SER A 223 -21.15 -8.09 6.15
N ILE A 224 -20.26 -9.03 5.79
CA ILE A 224 -19.73 -9.11 4.43
C ILE A 224 -20.87 -9.31 3.42
N GLY A 225 -20.90 -8.41 2.44
CA GLY A 225 -21.88 -8.36 1.37
C GLY A 225 -23.12 -7.51 1.65
N THR A 226 -23.23 -6.89 2.83
CA THR A 226 -24.29 -5.90 3.14
C THR A 226 -23.74 -4.48 3.25
N THR A 227 -22.42 -4.32 3.28
CA THR A 227 -21.74 -3.05 3.56
C THR A 227 -22.01 -1.94 2.56
N HIS A 228 -21.97 -2.21 1.26
CA HIS A 228 -22.30 -1.21 0.25
C HIS A 228 -23.81 -0.83 0.25
N ASP A 229 -24.70 -1.65 0.80
CA ASP A 229 -26.12 -1.32 0.81
C ASP A 229 -26.48 -0.36 1.98
N GLU A 230 -25.58 -0.21 2.96
CA GLU A 230 -25.76 0.61 4.16
C GLU A 230 -24.97 1.94 4.14
N VAL A 231 -23.99 2.10 3.25
CA VAL A 231 -23.06 3.26 3.15
C VAL A 231 -23.19 3.96 1.81
#